data_AF-A0A963QWM2-F1
#
_entry.id   AF-A0A963QWM2-F1
#
_cell.length_a   1.000
_cell.length_b   1.000
_cell.length_c   1.000
_cell.angle_alpha   90.00
_cell.angle_beta   90.00
_cell.angle_gamma   90.00
#
_symmetry.space_group_name_H-M   'P 1'
#
loop_
_entity.id
_entity.type
_entity.pdbx_description
1 polymer ?
#
loop_
_entity_poly.entity_id
_entity_poly.type
_entity_poly.pdbx_seq_one_letter_code
_entity_poly.pdbx_strand_id
1 'polypeptide(L)'
;MTKPESADSWRQMLTEFADRAAAIEAEILAVRERKRPLAVAAMSGDAKSRAEVTKLDRRITELAAEHETAGQAVEQAQAELRQAERREAIAAEAQRLERLRTLSEKRIAIAEKVETVLAALGEALAAMNVNAGELAGLLHFPEEQAEIDAVHAWRVNAARRLNATASVHRLDAGGTLHEPLQERCRLGFADLTDAGLRQRAEERVADVEAPTAA
;
A
#
# COMPACT_ATOMS: atom_id res chain seq x y z
N MET A 1 39.97 18.52 -26.01
CA MET A 1 39.02 18.82 -24.92
C MET A 1 38.30 17.52 -24.57
N THR A 2 38.20 17.19 -23.29
CA THR A 2 37.44 16.04 -22.79
C THR A 2 35.95 16.29 -22.97
N LYS A 3 35.18 15.27 -23.38
CA LYS A 3 33.73 15.40 -23.53
C LYS A 3 33.08 15.55 -22.14
N PRO A 4 32.10 16.46 -21.98
CA PRO A 4 31.28 16.56 -20.77
C PRO A 4 30.57 15.23 -20.48
N GLU A 5 30.61 14.78 -19.23
CA GLU A 5 30.03 13.50 -18.81
C GLU A 5 28.61 13.62 -18.25
N SER A 6 28.18 14.83 -17.85
CA SER A 6 26.89 15.09 -17.23
C SER A 6 26.12 16.21 -17.92
N ALA A 7 24.79 16.24 -17.76
CA ALA A 7 23.95 17.32 -18.26
C ALA A 7 24.37 18.69 -17.71
N ASP A 8 24.80 18.77 -16.44
CA ASP A 8 25.26 20.02 -15.84
C ASP A 8 26.56 20.53 -16.47
N SER A 9 27.49 19.62 -16.81
CA SER A 9 28.73 19.99 -17.49
C SER A 9 28.45 20.50 -18.92
N TRP A 10 27.46 19.91 -19.61
CA TRP A 10 26.99 20.41 -20.90
C TRP A 10 26.32 21.79 -20.81
N ARG A 11 25.52 22.04 -19.76
CA ARG A 11 24.90 23.35 -19.52
C ARG A 11 25.94 24.45 -19.31
N GLN A 12 26.96 24.18 -18.50
CA GLN A 12 28.06 25.12 -18.28
C GLN A 12 28.81 25.43 -19.58
N MET A 13 29.11 24.39 -20.38
CA MET A 13 29.77 24.55 -21.67
C MET A 13 28.92 25.36 -22.67
N LEU A 14 27.59 25.20 -22.65
CA LEU A 14 26.68 26.01 -23.47
C LEU A 14 26.70 27.49 -23.08
N THR A 15 26.77 27.80 -21.78
CA THR A 15 26.92 29.19 -21.33
C THR A 15 28.23 29.78 -21.83
N GLU A 16 29.35 29.06 -21.72
CA GLU A 16 30.64 29.52 -22.24
C GLU A 16 30.63 29.77 -23.75
N PHE A 17 29.96 28.91 -24.52
CA PHE A 17 29.81 29.12 -25.96
C PHE A 17 28.92 30.32 -26.30
N ALA A 18 27.82 30.50 -25.57
CA ALA A 18 26.93 31.65 -25.74
C ALA A 18 27.65 32.97 -25.41
N ASP A 19 28.44 33.00 -24.33
CA ASP A 19 29.23 34.17 -23.94
C ASP A 19 30.29 34.50 -25.00
N ARG A 20 30.94 33.49 -25.58
CA ARG A 20 31.90 33.69 -26.69
C ARG A 20 31.22 34.23 -27.95
N ALA A 21 30.06 33.71 -28.33
CA ALA A 21 29.31 34.20 -29.47
C ALA A 21 28.91 35.67 -29.28
N ALA A 22 28.37 36.02 -28.10
CA ALA A 22 28.02 37.41 -27.75
C ALA A 22 29.25 38.35 -27.76
N ALA A 23 30.41 37.88 -27.29
CA ALA A 23 31.65 38.66 -27.34
C ALA A 23 32.10 38.93 -28.79
N ILE A 24 31.99 37.95 -29.68
CA ILE A 24 32.30 38.11 -31.10
C ILE A 24 31.34 39.10 -31.77
N GLU A 25 30.04 39.02 -31.49
CA GLU A 25 29.04 39.98 -32.01
C GLU A 25 29.35 41.41 -31.55
N ALA A 26 29.71 41.59 -30.28
CA ALA A 26 30.12 42.88 -29.74
C ALA A 26 31.40 43.41 -30.42
N GLU A 27 32.38 42.53 -30.70
CA GLU A 27 33.60 42.91 -31.43
C GLU A 27 33.28 43.34 -32.87
N ILE A 28 32.41 42.60 -33.58
CA ILE A 28 31.95 42.97 -34.92
C ILE A 28 31.32 44.37 -34.91
N LEU A 29 30.44 44.65 -33.94
CA LEU A 29 29.80 45.96 -33.80
C LEU A 29 30.83 47.06 -33.55
N ALA A 30 31.78 46.83 -32.63
CA ALA A 30 32.84 47.79 -32.32
C ALA A 30 33.78 48.05 -33.51
N VAL A 31 34.04 47.05 -34.35
CA VAL A 31 34.81 47.21 -35.59
C VAL A 31 34.00 47.99 -36.64
N ARG A 32 32.70 47.73 -36.76
CA ARG A 32 31.79 48.49 -37.65
C ARG A 32 31.70 49.96 -37.24
N GLU A 33 31.64 50.26 -35.95
CA GLU A 33 31.63 51.64 -35.45
C GLU A 33 32.93 52.38 -35.77
N ARG A 34 34.09 51.73 -35.56
CA ARG A 34 35.40 52.28 -35.96
C ARG A 34 35.52 52.51 -37.47
N LYS A 35 34.88 51.66 -38.28
CA LYS A 35 34.85 51.77 -39.74
C LYS A 35 34.05 52.98 -40.24
N ARG A 36 32.95 53.35 -39.59
CA ARG A 36 32.03 54.43 -40.05
C ARG A 36 32.73 55.75 -40.43
N PRO A 37 33.54 56.39 -39.56
CA PRO A 37 34.19 57.65 -39.90
C PRO A 37 35.24 57.49 -41.02
N LEU A 38 35.95 56.36 -41.06
CA LEU A 38 36.95 56.06 -42.10
C LEU A 38 36.30 55.85 -43.48
N ALA A 39 35.09 55.27 -43.52
CA ALA A 39 34.34 55.12 -44.77
C ALA A 39 33.97 56.48 -45.37
N VAL A 40 33.60 57.46 -44.55
CA VAL A 40 33.30 58.83 -45.01
C VAL A 40 34.57 59.49 -45.57
N ALA A 41 35.71 59.38 -44.88
CA ALA A 41 36.99 59.91 -45.36
C ALA A 41 37.51 59.20 -46.62
N ALA A 42 37.26 57.90 -46.75
CA ALA A 42 37.57 57.14 -47.96
C ALA A 42 36.74 57.60 -49.17
N MET A 43 35.46 57.94 -48.97
CA MET A 43 34.56 58.46 -50.01
C MET A 43 34.97 59.86 -50.49
N SER A 44 35.58 60.68 -49.64
CA SER A 44 36.15 61.98 -50.03
C SER A 44 37.52 61.89 -50.71
N GLY A 45 38.04 60.67 -50.94
CA GLY A 45 39.20 60.42 -51.78
C GLY A 45 40.50 60.08 -51.03
N ASP A 46 40.49 59.99 -49.69
CA ASP A 46 41.68 59.63 -48.92
C ASP A 46 42.08 58.16 -49.15
N ALA A 47 43.28 57.97 -49.71
CA ALA A 47 43.85 56.65 -49.99
C ALA A 47 44.17 55.87 -48.71
N LYS A 48 44.56 56.54 -47.62
CA LYS A 48 44.90 55.88 -46.36
C LYS A 48 43.64 55.32 -45.69
N SER A 49 42.58 56.12 -45.64
CA SER A 49 41.27 55.68 -45.14
C SER A 49 40.68 54.52 -45.95
N ARG A 50 40.85 54.51 -47.29
CA ARG A 50 40.45 53.36 -48.13
C ARG A 50 41.17 52.06 -47.73
N ALA A 51 42.48 52.11 -47.52
CA ALA A 51 43.26 50.93 -47.14
C ALA A 51 42.85 50.38 -45.76
N GLU A 52 42.64 51.25 -44.77
CA GLU A 52 42.17 50.85 -43.44
C GLU A 52 40.75 50.29 -43.46
N VAL A 53 39.85 50.86 -44.28
CA VAL A 53 38.50 50.31 -44.50
C VAL A 53 38.55 48.86 -44.99
N THR A 54 39.39 48.57 -46.00
CA THR A 54 39.56 47.21 -46.52
C THR A 54 40.09 46.24 -45.46
N LYS A 55 40.99 46.69 -44.58
CA LYS A 55 41.51 45.90 -43.46
C LYS A 55 40.42 45.60 -42.42
N LEU A 56 39.61 46.59 -42.07
CA LEU A 56 38.48 46.41 -41.14
C LEU A 56 37.41 45.49 -41.74
N ASP A 57 37.17 45.56 -43.05
CA ASP A 57 36.26 44.63 -43.74
C ASP A 57 36.75 43.19 -43.68
N ARG A 58 38.04 42.96 -43.91
CA ARG A 58 38.64 41.64 -43.71
C ARG A 58 38.46 41.15 -42.27
N ARG A 59 38.69 42.00 -41.28
CA ARG A 59 38.50 41.63 -39.87
C ARG A 59 37.04 41.30 -39.55
N ILE A 60 36.07 42.03 -40.11
CA ILE A 60 34.65 41.72 -39.97
C ILE A 60 34.34 40.36 -40.59
N THR A 61 34.89 40.03 -41.76
CA THR A 61 34.68 38.71 -42.38
C THR A 61 35.30 37.57 -41.57
N GLU A 62 36.47 37.79 -40.98
CA GLU A 62 37.13 36.82 -40.09
C GLU A 62 36.28 36.57 -38.83
N LEU A 63 35.83 37.64 -38.16
CA LEU A 63 34.96 37.55 -36.98
C LEU A 63 33.59 36.93 -37.30
N ALA A 64 33.02 37.21 -38.48
CA ALA A 64 31.76 36.61 -38.90
C ALA A 64 31.89 35.10 -39.12
N ALA A 65 33.01 34.64 -39.68
CA ALA A 65 33.31 33.22 -39.80
C ALA A 65 33.51 32.57 -38.42
N GLU A 66 34.24 33.22 -37.50
CA GLU A 66 34.39 32.76 -36.12
C GLU A 66 33.02 32.65 -35.41
N HIS A 67 32.14 33.64 -35.58
CA HIS A 67 30.79 33.62 -35.04
C HIS A 67 29.96 32.44 -35.56
N GLU A 68 30.03 32.16 -36.87
CA GLU A 68 29.32 31.01 -37.47
C GLU A 68 29.82 29.69 -36.87
N THR A 69 31.14 29.51 -36.73
CA THR A 69 31.70 28.31 -36.10
C THR A 69 31.29 28.17 -34.64
N ALA A 70 31.22 29.27 -33.88
CA ALA A 70 30.72 29.28 -32.51
C ALA A 70 29.23 28.89 -32.45
N GLY A 71 28.42 29.40 -33.39
CA GLY A 71 27.00 29.03 -33.53
C GLY A 71 26.80 27.53 -33.78
N GLN A 72 27.56 26.95 -34.71
CA GLN A 72 27.53 25.50 -34.97
C GLN A 72 27.94 24.68 -33.73
N ALA A 73 28.92 25.16 -32.96
CA ALA A 73 29.33 24.50 -31.72
C ALA A 73 28.23 24.55 -30.65
N VAL A 74 27.48 25.65 -30.54
CA VAL A 74 26.31 25.75 -29.66
C VAL A 74 25.23 24.74 -30.06
N GLU A 75 24.88 24.67 -31.35
CA GLU A 75 23.86 23.73 -31.84
C GLU A 75 24.25 22.27 -31.56
N GLN A 76 25.52 21.93 -31.79
CA GLN A 76 26.03 20.58 -31.49
C GLN A 76 25.97 20.29 -29.98
N ALA A 77 26.42 21.22 -29.14
CA ALA A 77 26.39 21.06 -27.69
C ALA A 77 24.94 20.95 -27.16
N GLN A 78 23.97 21.65 -27.76
CA GLN A 78 22.55 21.50 -27.43
C GLN A 78 22.02 20.11 -27.81
N ALA A 79 22.43 19.58 -28.95
CA ALA A 79 22.04 18.23 -29.36
C ALA A 79 22.60 17.17 -28.41
N GLU A 80 23.88 17.30 -28.01
CA GLU A 80 24.51 16.38 -27.05
C GLU A 80 23.88 16.52 -25.64
N LEU A 81 23.54 17.73 -25.18
CA LEU A 81 22.82 17.95 -23.93
C LEU A 81 21.46 17.22 -23.92
N ARG A 82 20.65 17.36 -24.97
CA ARG A 82 19.35 16.67 -25.07
C ARG A 82 19.51 15.15 -25.02
N GLN A 83 20.59 14.61 -25.58
CA GLN A 83 20.89 13.19 -25.48
C GLN A 83 21.30 12.77 -24.06
N ALA A 84 22.12 13.58 -23.38
CA ALA A 84 22.52 13.35 -22.01
C ALA A 84 21.31 13.35 -21.06
N GLU A 85 20.43 14.37 -21.15
CA GLU A 85 19.21 14.47 -20.34
C GLU A 85 18.28 13.28 -20.54
N ARG A 86 18.12 12.79 -21.79
CA ARG A 86 17.34 11.59 -22.07
C ARG A 86 17.94 10.34 -21.42
N ARG A 87 19.26 10.19 -21.46
CA ARG A 87 19.96 9.05 -20.83
C ARG A 87 19.80 9.07 -19.31
N GLU A 88 19.94 10.24 -18.70
CA GLU A 88 19.74 10.42 -17.25
C GLU A 88 18.30 10.11 -16.84
N ALA A 89 17.31 10.56 -17.61
CA ALA A 89 15.90 10.25 -17.36
C ALA A 89 15.61 8.74 -17.44
N ILE A 90 16.12 8.07 -18.48
CA ILE A 90 15.98 6.61 -18.64
C ILE A 90 16.65 5.87 -17.47
N ALA A 91 17.86 6.29 -17.06
CA ALA A 91 18.57 5.68 -15.94
C ALA A 91 17.80 5.85 -14.62
N ALA A 92 17.23 7.03 -14.36
CA ALA A 92 16.42 7.29 -13.18
C ALA A 92 15.13 6.45 -13.18
N GLU A 93 14.47 6.32 -14.33
CA GLU A 93 13.28 5.48 -14.48
C GLU A 93 13.60 3.99 -14.30
N ALA A 94 14.68 3.50 -14.89
CA ALA A 94 15.15 2.13 -14.69
C ALA A 94 15.42 1.84 -13.20
N GLN A 95 16.08 2.77 -12.48
CA GLN A 95 16.32 2.62 -11.05
C GLN A 95 15.01 2.61 -10.24
N ARG A 96 14.02 3.42 -10.63
CA ARG A 96 12.68 3.42 -10.01
C ARG A 96 11.97 2.09 -10.25
N LEU A 97 11.98 1.58 -11.47
CA LEU A 97 11.36 0.31 -11.83
C LEU A 97 12.00 -0.86 -11.09
N GLU A 98 13.33 -0.86 -10.96
CA GLU A 98 14.04 -1.90 -10.21
C GLU A 98 13.67 -1.89 -8.72
N ARG A 99 13.56 -0.70 -8.10
CA ARG A 99 13.08 -0.59 -6.72
C ARG A 99 11.65 -1.12 -6.56
N LEU A 100 10.76 -0.80 -7.51
CA LEU A 100 9.38 -1.30 -7.50
C LEU A 100 9.33 -2.82 -7.66
N ARG A 101 10.18 -3.38 -8.52
CA ARG A 101 10.34 -4.82 -8.69
C ARG A 101 10.78 -5.48 -7.38
N THR A 102 11.84 -4.98 -6.73
CA THR A 102 12.32 -5.52 -5.45
C THR A 102 11.23 -5.46 -4.36
N LEU A 103 10.45 -4.37 -4.31
CA LEU A 103 9.33 -4.26 -3.36
C LEU A 103 8.22 -5.25 -3.68
N SER A 104 7.92 -5.48 -4.96
CA SER A 104 6.96 -6.49 -5.41
C SER A 104 7.40 -7.89 -5.03
N GLU A 105 8.65 -8.25 -5.31
CA GLU A 105 9.23 -9.55 -4.94
C GLU A 105 9.16 -9.80 -3.42
N LYS A 106 9.46 -8.78 -2.61
CA LYS A 106 9.29 -8.85 -1.15
C LYS A 106 7.84 -9.10 -0.73
N ARG A 107 6.86 -8.47 -1.39
CA ARG A 107 5.44 -8.68 -1.10
C ARG A 107 4.99 -10.11 -1.45
N ILE A 108 5.45 -10.64 -2.58
CA ILE A 108 5.17 -12.03 -2.98
C ILE A 108 5.74 -13.00 -1.96
N ALA A 109 7.00 -12.84 -1.58
CA ALA A 109 7.64 -13.70 -0.58
C ALA A 109 6.95 -13.65 0.80
N ILE A 110 6.35 -12.50 1.17
CA ILE A 110 5.53 -12.40 2.39
C ILE A 110 4.20 -13.15 2.20
N ALA A 111 3.54 -13.00 1.06
CA ALA A 111 2.28 -13.68 0.77
C ALA A 111 2.45 -15.21 0.80
N GLU A 112 3.49 -15.74 0.18
CA GLU A 112 3.82 -17.19 0.21
C GLU A 112 4.02 -17.72 1.64
N LYS A 113 4.68 -16.92 2.51
CA LYS A 113 4.83 -17.26 3.93
C LYS A 113 3.49 -17.27 4.66
N VAL A 114 2.63 -16.29 4.39
CA VAL A 114 1.29 -16.21 5.00
C VAL A 114 0.44 -17.41 4.56
N GLU A 115 0.46 -17.77 3.28
CA GLU A 115 -0.25 -18.95 2.76
C GLU A 115 0.22 -20.24 3.45
N THR A 116 1.53 -20.39 3.64
CA THR A 116 2.11 -21.54 4.35
C THR A 116 1.62 -21.61 5.81
N VAL A 117 1.57 -20.48 6.52
CA VAL A 117 1.09 -20.41 7.90
C VAL A 117 -0.41 -20.72 7.98
N LEU A 118 -1.22 -20.22 7.05
CA LEU A 118 -2.65 -20.49 7.00
C LEU A 118 -2.93 -21.98 6.73
N ALA A 119 -2.16 -22.62 5.85
CA ALA A 119 -2.26 -24.06 5.61
C ALA A 119 -1.95 -24.86 6.89
N ALA A 120 -0.84 -24.53 7.58
CA ALA A 120 -0.47 -25.20 8.84
C ALA A 120 -1.51 -25.00 9.95
N LEU A 121 -2.11 -23.82 10.06
CA LEU A 121 -3.22 -23.57 11.00
C LEU A 121 -4.45 -24.41 10.67
N GLY A 122 -4.78 -24.56 9.38
CA GLY A 122 -5.87 -25.44 8.93
C GLY A 122 -5.66 -26.89 9.34
N GLU A 123 -4.44 -27.42 9.18
CA GLU A 123 -4.08 -28.78 9.61
C GLU A 123 -4.18 -28.94 11.13
N ALA A 124 -3.67 -27.98 11.91
CA ALA A 124 -3.75 -28.01 13.36
C ALA A 124 -5.20 -28.00 13.87
N LEU A 125 -6.07 -27.16 13.29
CA LEU A 125 -7.49 -27.11 13.63
C LEU A 125 -8.22 -28.41 13.28
N ALA A 126 -7.90 -29.02 12.14
CA ALA A 126 -8.45 -30.32 11.77
C ALA A 126 -8.05 -31.41 12.78
N ALA A 127 -6.78 -31.44 13.20
CA ALA A 127 -6.29 -32.37 14.22
C ALA A 127 -6.97 -32.16 15.58
N MET A 128 -7.16 -30.91 16.01
CA MET A 128 -7.88 -30.59 17.25
C MET A 128 -9.32 -31.09 17.22
N ASN A 129 -10.04 -30.94 16.10
CA ASN A 129 -11.40 -31.43 15.96
C ASN A 129 -11.47 -32.96 16.03
N VAL A 130 -10.54 -33.67 15.40
CA VAL A 130 -10.45 -35.14 15.50
C VAL A 130 -10.21 -35.56 16.95
N ASN A 131 -9.23 -34.96 17.61
CA ASN A 131 -8.92 -35.26 19.02
C ASN A 131 -10.10 -34.97 19.95
N ALA A 132 -10.85 -33.88 19.70
CA ALA A 132 -12.04 -33.56 20.47
C ALA A 132 -13.14 -34.61 20.28
N GLY A 133 -13.34 -35.10 19.05
CA GLY A 133 -14.27 -36.19 18.76
C GLY A 133 -13.85 -37.52 19.40
N GLU A 134 -12.57 -37.88 19.35
CA GLU A 134 -12.03 -39.07 19.99
C GLU A 134 -12.14 -38.99 21.52
N LEU A 135 -11.81 -37.84 22.11
CA LEU A 135 -11.94 -37.61 23.55
C LEU A 135 -13.41 -37.67 24.00
N ALA A 136 -14.34 -37.09 23.23
CA ALA A 136 -15.77 -37.22 23.49
C ALA A 136 -16.26 -38.67 23.41
N GLY A 137 -15.71 -39.47 22.48
CA GLY A 137 -15.99 -40.90 22.39
C GLY A 137 -15.44 -41.71 23.57
N LEU A 138 -14.26 -41.35 24.10
CA LEU A 138 -13.66 -42.01 25.26
C LEU A 138 -14.31 -41.61 26.60
N LEU A 139 -14.80 -40.38 26.70
CA LEU A 139 -15.54 -39.88 27.86
C LEU A 139 -17.05 -40.19 27.78
N HIS A 140 -17.49 -40.95 26.78
CA HIS A 140 -18.86 -41.43 26.69
C HIS A 140 -19.04 -42.63 27.65
N PHE A 141 -19.58 -42.36 28.84
CA PHE A 141 -19.92 -43.40 29.81
C PHE A 141 -21.37 -43.87 29.59
N PRO A 142 -21.61 -45.11 29.12
CA PRO A 142 -22.96 -45.60 28.83
C PRO A 142 -23.86 -45.65 30.08
N GLU A 143 -23.25 -45.81 31.25
CA GLU A 143 -23.95 -45.85 32.53
C GLU A 143 -24.55 -44.49 32.90
N GLU A 144 -23.86 -43.39 32.62
CA GLU A 144 -24.38 -42.04 32.85
C GLU A 144 -25.56 -41.72 31.92
N GLN A 145 -25.50 -42.17 30.66
CA GLN A 145 -26.61 -41.98 29.72
C GLN A 145 -27.85 -42.81 30.13
N ALA A 146 -27.65 -44.05 30.57
CA ALA A 146 -28.73 -44.89 31.08
C ALA A 146 -29.37 -44.31 32.35
N GLU A 147 -28.58 -43.70 33.24
CA GLU A 147 -29.11 -42.98 34.40
C GLU A 147 -29.88 -41.73 34.01
N ILE A 148 -29.38 -40.93 33.05
CA ILE A 148 -30.08 -39.75 32.54
C ILE A 148 -31.41 -40.16 31.89
N ASP A 149 -31.41 -41.21 31.07
CA ASP A 149 -32.62 -41.72 30.42
C ASP A 149 -33.61 -42.30 31.44
N ALA A 150 -33.12 -42.97 32.48
CA ALA A 150 -33.94 -43.48 33.58
C ALA A 150 -34.58 -42.35 34.39
N VAL A 151 -33.83 -41.28 34.69
CA VAL A 151 -34.34 -40.08 35.36
C VAL A 151 -35.37 -39.37 34.49
N HIS A 152 -35.12 -39.26 33.17
CA HIS A 152 -36.09 -38.70 32.22
C HIS A 152 -37.38 -39.53 32.14
N ALA A 153 -37.26 -40.85 32.03
CA ALA A 153 -38.39 -41.77 32.00
C ALA A 153 -39.20 -41.70 33.31
N TRP A 154 -38.52 -41.61 34.46
CA TRP A 154 -39.17 -41.40 35.75
C TRP A 154 -39.93 -40.07 35.79
N ARG A 155 -39.32 -38.96 35.34
CA ARG A 155 -39.96 -37.64 35.28
C ARG A 155 -41.22 -37.64 34.41
N VAL A 156 -41.14 -38.25 33.22
CA VAL A 156 -42.29 -38.36 32.30
C VAL A 156 -43.42 -39.19 32.92
N ASN A 157 -43.09 -40.30 33.58
CA ASN A 157 -44.09 -41.13 34.25
C ASN A 157 -44.69 -40.45 35.49
N ALA A 158 -43.89 -39.71 36.26
CA ALA A 158 -44.37 -38.91 37.40
C ALA A 158 -45.34 -37.81 36.93
N ALA A 159 -45.00 -37.10 35.85
CA ALA A 159 -45.86 -36.09 35.24
C ALA A 159 -47.18 -36.68 34.70
N ARG A 160 -47.13 -37.86 34.06
CA ARG A 160 -48.35 -38.59 33.65
C ARG A 160 -49.23 -38.97 34.84
N ARG A 161 -48.64 -39.49 35.92
CA ARG A 161 -49.37 -39.85 37.14
C ARG A 161 -50.05 -38.65 37.77
N LEU A 162 -49.33 -37.53 37.88
CA LEU A 162 -49.87 -36.26 38.39
C LEU A 162 -51.03 -35.74 37.54
N ASN A 163 -50.92 -35.79 36.22
CA ASN A 163 -52.00 -35.41 35.30
C ASN A 163 -53.21 -36.35 35.38
N ALA A 164 -52.99 -37.65 35.56
CA ALA A 164 -54.07 -38.62 35.74
C ALA A 164 -54.84 -38.39 37.06
N THR A 165 -54.15 -38.09 38.16
CA THR A 165 -54.81 -37.67 39.42
C THR A 165 -55.52 -36.33 39.29
N ALA A 166 -54.98 -35.39 38.51
CA ALA A 166 -55.65 -34.11 38.25
C ALA A 166 -56.92 -34.27 37.39
N SER A 167 -56.98 -35.25 36.50
CA SER A 167 -58.18 -35.57 35.72
C SER A 167 -59.24 -36.32 36.52
N VAL A 168 -58.83 -37.16 37.49
CA VAL A 168 -59.76 -37.85 38.41
C VAL A 168 -60.44 -36.84 39.35
N HIS A 169 -59.71 -35.86 39.87
CA HIS A 169 -60.31 -34.78 40.70
C HIS A 169 -61.17 -33.79 39.91
N ARG A 170 -61.10 -33.76 38.57
CA ARG A 170 -61.90 -32.87 37.72
C ARG A 170 -63.27 -33.44 37.36
N LEU A 171 -63.50 -34.75 37.57
CA LEU A 171 -64.79 -35.39 37.31
C LEU A 171 -65.74 -35.41 38.53
N ASP A 172 -65.21 -35.22 39.75
CA ASP A 172 -66.01 -35.30 41.00
C ASP A 172 -66.24 -33.97 41.72
N ALA A 173 -65.69 -32.85 41.25
CA ALA A 173 -65.83 -31.55 41.93
C ALA A 173 -66.28 -30.43 40.98
N GLY A 174 -67.59 -30.20 40.92
CA GLY A 174 -68.20 -28.96 40.45
C GLY A 174 -67.94 -27.78 41.41
N GLY A 175 -66.68 -27.55 41.78
CA GLY A 175 -66.30 -26.53 42.76
C GLY A 175 -64.90 -26.00 42.47
N THR A 176 -64.79 -24.68 42.34
CA THR A 176 -63.55 -23.92 42.16
C THR A 176 -62.53 -24.24 43.25
N LEU A 177 -61.37 -24.79 42.88
CA LEU A 177 -60.21 -24.90 43.77
C LEU A 177 -58.90 -24.47 43.10
N HIS A 178 -58.46 -23.30 43.56
CA HIS A 178 -57.10 -22.85 43.85
C HIS A 178 -56.03 -22.85 42.74
N GLU A 179 -55.78 -21.62 42.26
CA GLU A 179 -54.71 -21.16 41.36
C GLU A 179 -53.23 -21.31 41.80
N PRO A 180 -52.81 -21.56 43.07
CA PRO A 180 -51.38 -21.45 43.42
C PRO A 180 -50.53 -22.72 43.15
N LEU A 181 -51.12 -23.85 42.72
CA LEU A 181 -50.35 -25.07 42.40
C LEU A 181 -49.97 -25.20 40.92
N GLN A 182 -50.79 -24.67 39.99
CA GLN A 182 -50.44 -24.66 38.57
C GLN A 182 -49.28 -23.69 38.28
N GLU A 183 -49.22 -22.55 38.97
CA GLU A 183 -48.16 -21.56 38.79
C GLU A 183 -46.82 -22.02 39.40
N ARG A 184 -46.85 -22.75 40.54
CA ARG A 184 -45.64 -23.37 41.11
C ARG A 184 -45.10 -24.52 40.26
N CYS A 185 -45.96 -25.30 39.59
CA CYS A 185 -45.51 -26.29 38.61
C CYS A 185 -44.97 -25.64 37.33
N ARG A 186 -45.45 -24.45 36.95
CA ARG A 186 -44.95 -23.76 35.75
C ARG A 186 -43.59 -23.09 35.97
N LEU A 187 -43.39 -22.49 37.15
CA LEU A 187 -42.13 -21.83 37.51
C LEU A 187 -41.02 -22.83 37.89
N GLY A 188 -41.34 -23.94 38.57
CA GLY A 188 -40.36 -24.97 38.92
C GLY A 188 -39.83 -25.78 37.73
N PHE A 189 -40.57 -25.82 36.61
CA PHE A 189 -40.15 -26.53 35.39
C PHE A 189 -39.39 -25.63 34.39
N ALA A 190 -39.55 -24.30 34.45
CA ALA A 190 -38.81 -23.37 33.59
C ALA A 190 -37.30 -23.38 33.92
N ASP A 191 -36.97 -23.43 35.21
CA ASP A 191 -35.59 -23.49 35.75
C ASP A 191 -34.85 -24.81 35.47
N LEU A 192 -35.52 -25.82 34.91
CA LEU A 192 -34.97 -27.15 34.62
C LEU A 192 -35.11 -27.54 33.15
N THR A 193 -35.40 -26.58 32.28
CA THR A 193 -35.25 -26.75 30.82
C THR A 193 -33.77 -26.81 30.44
N ASP A 194 -33.42 -27.39 29.29
CA ASP A 194 -32.04 -27.41 28.77
C ASP A 194 -31.41 -26.01 28.72
N ALA A 195 -32.23 -24.97 28.52
CA ALA A 195 -31.78 -23.57 28.58
C ALA A 195 -31.37 -23.15 30.00
N GLY A 196 -32.14 -23.53 31.04
CA GLY A 196 -31.82 -23.22 32.44
C GLY A 196 -30.62 -24.02 32.98
N LEU A 197 -30.42 -25.25 32.50
CA LEU A 197 -29.25 -26.06 32.84
C LEU A 197 -27.97 -25.54 32.15
N ARG A 198 -28.06 -25.08 30.89
CA ARG A 198 -26.94 -24.41 30.20
C ARG A 198 -26.54 -23.10 30.88
N GLN A 199 -27.50 -22.27 31.27
CA GLN A 199 -27.22 -21.01 31.96
C GLN A 199 -26.48 -21.23 33.30
N ARG A 200 -26.85 -22.26 34.08
CA ARG A 200 -26.12 -22.61 35.32
C ARG A 200 -24.75 -23.23 35.08
N ALA A 201 -24.57 -23.94 33.96
CA ALA A 201 -23.26 -24.45 33.58
C ALA A 201 -22.32 -23.29 33.17
N GLU A 202 -22.84 -22.29 32.45
CA GLU A 202 -22.10 -21.07 32.08
C GLU A 202 -21.77 -20.20 33.32
N GLU A 203 -22.69 -20.05 34.27
CA GLU A 203 -22.44 -19.33 35.54
C GLU A 203 -21.39 -20.02 36.41
N ARG A 204 -21.35 -21.36 36.44
CA ARG A 204 -20.32 -22.10 37.18
C ARG A 204 -18.94 -22.03 36.55
N VAL A 205 -18.85 -21.87 35.22
CA VAL A 205 -17.57 -21.65 34.53
C VAL A 205 -17.06 -20.23 34.81
N ALA A 206 -17.94 -19.24 34.85
CA ALA A 206 -17.59 -17.87 35.19
C ALA A 206 -17.09 -17.71 36.64
N ASP A 207 -17.62 -18.49 37.60
CA ASP A 207 -17.15 -18.50 38.99
C ASP A 207 -15.77 -19.19 39.16
N VAL A 208 -15.36 -20.04 38.22
CA VAL A 208 -14.03 -20.70 38.22
C VAL A 208 -12.97 -19.84 37.52
N GLU A 209 -13.37 -18.99 36.57
CA GLU A 209 -12.47 -18.07 35.85
C GLU A 209 -12.31 -16.68 36.53
N ALA A 210 -13.00 -16.43 37.64
CA ALA A 210 -12.72 -15.24 38.46
C ALA A 210 -11.32 -15.37 39.07
N PRO A 211 -10.33 -14.54 38.68
CA PRO A 211 -9.00 -14.63 39.25
C PRO A 211 -9.09 -14.33 40.74
N THR A 212 -8.53 -15.22 41.57
CA THR A 212 -8.12 -14.91 42.94
C THR A 212 -7.16 -13.72 42.89
N ALA A 213 -7.72 -12.52 42.93
CA ALA A 213 -7.02 -11.30 43.25
C ALA A 213 -6.87 -11.25 44.78
N ALA A 214 -5.78 -11.84 45.27
CA ALA A 214 -5.16 -11.56 46.55
C ALA A 214 -3.66 -11.85 46.45
#